data_AF-A0A1L5YCZ1-F1
#
_entry.id   AF-A0A1L5YCZ1-F1
#
_cell.length_a   1.000
_cell.length_b   1.000
_cell.length_c   1.000
_cell.angle_alpha   90.00
_cell.angle_beta   90.00
_cell.angle_gamma   90.00
#
_symmetry.space_group_name_H-M   'P 1'
#
loop_
_entity.id
_entity.type
_entity.pdbx_description
1 polymer ?
#
loop_
_entity_poly.entity_id
_entity_poly.type
_entity_poly.pdbx_seq_one_letter_code
_entity_poly.pdbx_strand_id
1 'polypeptide(L)'
;MSTYYFVAASERFLTETDRLEEVLQERLSNYTKIGRPIDFWLIRNPKFLQSHTFKLMIANIPGPIASIVSTDAKFIEFLKLRLEFVVKGTFETTPNTSNHILSSVKA
;
A
#
# COMPACT_ATOMS: atom_id res chain seq x y z
N MET A 1 -1.16 -17.35 -8.69
CA MET A 1 -1.15 -16.70 -7.37
C MET A 1 -0.22 -15.52 -7.49
N SER A 2 -0.61 -14.36 -6.97
CA SER A 2 0.20 -13.14 -7.05
C SER A 2 0.54 -12.65 -5.65
N THR A 3 1.81 -12.35 -5.42
CA THR A 3 2.31 -11.79 -4.17
C THR A 3 2.16 -10.27 -4.22
N TYR A 4 1.55 -9.72 -3.18
CA TYR A 4 1.45 -8.30 -2.94
C TYR A 4 2.31 -7.94 -1.73
N TYR A 5 2.98 -6.81 -1.85
CA TYR A 5 3.82 -6.21 -0.83
C TYR A 5 3.13 -4.96 -0.34
N PHE A 6 3.27 -4.62 0.93
CA PHE A 6 2.66 -3.41 1.46
C PHE A 6 3.48 -2.74 2.54
N VAL A 7 3.29 -1.43 2.67
CA VAL A 7 3.51 -0.69 3.91
C VAL A 7 2.19 -0.24 4.50
N ALA A 8 2.07 -0.23 5.83
CA ALA A 8 0.89 0.24 6.56
C ALA A 8 1.29 1.23 7.66
N ALA A 9 0.48 2.27 7.81
CA ALA A 9 0.62 3.28 8.85
C ALA A 9 -0.74 3.98 9.08
N SER A 10 -0.77 5.00 9.94
CA SER A 10 -1.98 5.82 10.08
C SER A 10 -2.30 6.49 8.75
N GLU A 11 -3.58 6.60 8.42
CA GLU A 11 -4.05 7.27 7.19
C GLU A 11 -3.48 8.68 7.12
N ARG A 12 -3.57 9.41 8.23
CA ARG A 12 -3.02 10.75 8.39
C ARG A 12 -1.55 10.84 7.94
N PHE A 13 -0.72 9.92 8.40
CA PHE A 13 0.71 9.91 8.06
C PHE A 13 0.95 9.68 6.57
N LEU A 14 0.14 8.81 5.94
CA LEU A 14 0.26 8.49 4.52
C LEU A 14 -0.41 9.51 3.58
N THR A 15 -1.28 10.39 4.09
CA THR A 15 -2.04 11.35 3.26
C THR A 15 -1.71 12.81 3.49
N GLU A 16 -1.21 13.20 4.66
CA GLU A 16 -0.92 14.61 4.98
C GLU A 16 0.53 15.01 4.72
N THR A 17 1.30 14.17 4.02
CA THR A 17 2.71 14.47 3.68
C THR A 17 2.87 14.73 2.18
N ASP A 18 3.08 16.00 1.82
CA ASP A 18 3.31 16.44 0.43
C ASP A 18 4.42 15.62 -0.26
N ARG A 19 5.48 15.28 0.48
CA ARG A 19 6.60 14.48 -0.03
C ARG A 19 6.21 13.09 -0.50
N LEU A 20 5.24 12.44 0.16
CA LEU A 20 4.80 11.11 -0.23
C LEU A 20 3.82 11.20 -1.40
N GLU A 21 2.94 12.19 -1.39
CA GLU A 21 2.05 12.48 -2.51
C GLU A 21 2.84 12.73 -3.81
N GLU A 22 3.86 13.59 -3.77
CA GLU A 22 4.76 13.86 -4.89
C GLU A 22 5.40 12.58 -5.45
N VAL A 23 5.89 11.70 -4.58
CA VAL A 23 6.50 10.41 -4.99
C VAL A 23 5.49 9.51 -5.71
N LEU A 24 4.25 9.46 -5.23
CA LEU A 24 3.20 8.64 -5.84
C LEU A 24 2.75 9.24 -7.19
N GLN A 25 2.60 10.56 -7.26
CA GLN A 25 2.24 11.28 -8.50
C GLN A 25 3.33 11.16 -9.57
N GLU A 26 4.61 11.33 -9.19
CA GLU A 26 5.74 11.17 -10.12
C GLU A 26 5.81 9.73 -10.64
N ARG A 27 5.60 8.74 -9.77
CA ARG A 27 5.55 7.33 -10.17
C ARG A 27 4.40 7.06 -11.14
N LEU A 28 3.20 7.58 -10.87
CA LEU A 28 2.03 7.47 -11.74
C LEU A 28 2.29 8.11 -13.12
N SER A 29 2.88 9.32 -13.13
CA SER A 29 3.27 10.02 -14.35
C SER A 29 4.28 9.21 -15.17
N ASN A 30 5.30 8.63 -14.52
CA ASN A 30 6.28 7.79 -15.19
C ASN A 30 5.63 6.55 -15.81
N TYR A 31 4.76 5.85 -15.08
CA TYR A 31 4.04 4.67 -15.57
C TYR A 31 3.21 4.99 -16.80
N THR A 32 2.50 6.12 -16.76
CA THR A 32 1.69 6.61 -17.88
C THR A 32 2.57 6.92 -19.10
N LYS A 33 3.70 7.61 -18.90
CA LYS A 33 4.64 7.97 -19.99
C LYS A 33 5.24 6.76 -20.69
N ILE A 34 5.54 5.69 -19.96
CA ILE A 34 6.16 4.47 -20.51
C ILE A 34 5.13 3.38 -20.89
N GLY A 35 3.83 3.66 -20.77
CA GLY A 35 2.77 2.69 -21.07
C GLY A 35 2.75 1.47 -20.15
N ARG A 36 3.27 1.60 -18.91
CA ARG A 36 3.30 0.49 -17.94
C ARG A 36 1.97 0.44 -17.17
N PRO A 37 1.36 -0.75 -17.01
CA PRO A 37 0.20 -0.92 -16.13
C PRO A 37 0.50 -0.53 -14.68
N ILE A 38 -0.44 0.17 -14.04
CA ILE A 38 -0.34 0.55 -12.62
C ILE A 38 -0.38 -0.70 -11.76
N ASP A 39 0.62 -0.83 -10.89
CA ASP A 39 0.81 -1.97 -10.01
C ASP A 39 0.95 -1.57 -8.54
N PHE A 40 0.52 -0.36 -8.18
CA PHE A 40 0.56 0.16 -6.83
C PHE A 40 -0.67 1.03 -6.51
N TRP A 41 -1.10 1.03 -5.24
CA TRP A 41 -2.30 1.73 -4.80
C TRP A 41 -2.19 2.18 -3.34
N LEU A 42 -2.80 3.34 -3.02
CA LEU A 42 -3.07 3.75 -1.65
C LEU A 42 -4.49 3.28 -1.26
N ILE A 43 -4.58 2.48 -0.21
CA ILE A 43 -5.83 1.87 0.27
C ILE A 43 -6.14 2.40 1.67
N ARG A 44 -7.26 3.10 1.80
CA ARG A 44 -7.79 3.53 3.11
C ARG A 44 -8.60 2.42 3.75
N ASN A 45 -8.49 2.25 5.06
CA ASN A 45 -9.14 1.18 5.83
C ASN A 45 -9.04 -0.21 5.15
N PRO A 46 -7.82 -0.71 4.90
CA PRO A 46 -7.60 -1.93 4.13
C PRO A 46 -8.18 -3.16 4.85
N LYS A 47 -9.22 -3.77 4.28
CA LYS A 47 -9.89 -4.95 4.86
C LYS A 47 -8.94 -6.14 5.07
N PHE A 48 -7.91 -6.30 4.24
CA PHE A 48 -6.96 -7.40 4.38
C PHE A 48 -6.17 -7.33 5.69
N LEU A 49 -5.92 -6.13 6.23
CA LEU A 49 -5.25 -5.96 7.53
C LEU A 49 -6.14 -6.34 8.72
N GLN A 50 -7.45 -6.49 8.53
CA GLN A 50 -8.37 -6.95 9.58
C GLN A 50 -8.28 -8.46 9.83
N SER A 51 -7.55 -9.21 8.99
CA SER A 51 -7.26 -10.63 9.22
C SER A 51 -6.50 -10.84 10.52
N HIS A 52 -6.76 -11.97 11.20
CA HIS A 52 -6.01 -12.39 12.39
C HIS A 52 -4.50 -12.44 12.16
N THR A 53 -4.06 -12.71 10.93
CA THR A 53 -2.64 -12.75 10.53
C THR A 53 -1.90 -11.44 10.81
N PHE A 54 -2.56 -10.30 10.62
CA PHE A 54 -1.91 -8.98 10.71
C PHE A 54 -2.25 -8.24 12.01
N LYS A 55 -3.14 -8.79 12.85
CA LYS A 55 -3.66 -8.12 14.04
C LYS A 55 -2.56 -7.65 15.01
N LEU A 56 -1.56 -8.50 15.28
CA LEU A 56 -0.42 -8.14 16.13
C LEU A 56 0.50 -7.12 15.45
N MET A 57 0.68 -7.27 14.13
CA MET A 57 1.57 -6.44 13.33
C MET A 57 1.08 -4.99 13.28
N ILE A 58 -0.25 -4.78 13.21
CA ILE A 58 -0.85 -3.44 13.13
C ILE A 58 -1.32 -2.89 14.47
N ALA A 59 -1.14 -3.63 15.58
CA ALA A 59 -1.69 -3.27 16.90
C ALA A 59 -1.21 -1.89 17.39
N ASN A 60 -0.01 -1.49 16.99
CA ASN A 60 0.61 -0.22 17.40
C ASN A 60 0.38 0.93 16.42
N ILE A 61 -0.34 0.69 15.31
CA ILE A 61 -0.62 1.74 14.33
C ILE A 61 -1.82 2.57 14.84
N PRO A 62 -1.68 3.89 15.04
CA PRO A 62 -2.81 4.74 15.37
C PRO A 62 -3.87 4.69 14.26
N GLY A 63 -5.12 4.41 14.63
CA GLY A 63 -6.25 4.44 13.69
C GLY A 63 -6.64 5.87 13.30
N PRO A 64 -7.28 6.09 12.13
CA PRO A 64 -7.56 5.12 11.06
C PRO A 64 -6.30 4.66 10.31
N ILE A 65 -6.30 3.43 9.77
CA ILE A 65 -5.15 2.81 9.11
C ILE A 65 -5.30 2.92 7.59
N ALA A 66 -4.20 3.22 6.90
CA ALA A 66 -4.09 3.10 5.45
C ALA A 66 -2.86 2.26 5.08
N SER A 67 -2.82 1.81 3.83
CA SER A 67 -1.71 1.01 3.31
C SER A 67 -1.39 1.37 1.87
N ILE A 68 -0.10 1.44 1.55
CA ILE A 68 0.37 1.44 0.17
C ILE A 68 0.72 0.01 -0.20
N VAL A 69 0.08 -0.50 -1.24
CA VAL A 69 0.20 -1.88 -1.70
C VAL A 69 0.77 -1.88 -3.11
N SER A 70 1.67 -2.81 -3.44
CA SER A 70 2.18 -3.00 -4.79
C SER A 70 2.62 -4.43 -5.05
N THR A 71 2.65 -4.86 -6.31
CA THR A 71 3.36 -6.10 -6.71
C THR A 71 4.87 -5.90 -6.88
N ASP A 72 5.36 -4.66 -6.82
CA ASP A 72 6.79 -4.32 -6.87
C ASP A 72 7.39 -4.30 -5.45
N ALA A 73 8.08 -5.38 -5.08
CA ALA A 73 8.75 -5.51 -3.79
C ALA A 73 9.78 -4.39 -3.54
N LYS A 74 10.51 -3.95 -4.58
CA LYS A 74 11.55 -2.92 -4.44
C LYS A 74 10.94 -1.57 -4.12
N PHE A 75 9.78 -1.28 -4.68
CA PHE A 75 9.04 -0.06 -4.37
C PHE A 75 8.58 -0.02 -2.91
N ILE A 76 8.05 -1.15 -2.39
CA ILE A 76 7.65 -1.24 -0.99
C ILE A 76 8.87 -1.18 -0.06
N GLU A 77 10.01 -1.77 -0.44
CA GLU A 77 11.25 -1.63 0.32
C GLU A 77 11.73 -0.17 0.39
N PHE A 78 11.70 0.53 -0.75
CA PHE A 78 12.02 1.95 -0.83
C PHE A 78 11.12 2.78 0.10
N LEU A 79 9.81 2.52 0.10
CA LEU A 79 8.90 3.19 1.02
C LEU A 79 9.22 2.86 2.48
N LYS A 80 9.56 1.60 2.81
CA LYS A 80 9.91 1.23 4.18
C LYS A 80 11.19 1.92 4.68
N LEU A 81 12.18 2.10 3.82
CA LEU A 81 13.41 2.83 4.13
C LEU A 81 13.18 4.34 4.26
N ARG A 82 12.26 4.90 3.48
CA ARG A 82 11.96 6.33 3.48
C ARG A 82 11.00 6.74 4.60
N LEU A 83 10.06 5.86 4.94
CA LEU A 83 9.01 6.09 5.92
C LEU A 83 9.34 5.29 7.19
N GLU A 84 9.97 5.94 8.16
CA GLU A 84 10.47 5.29 9.37
C GLU A 84 9.36 4.58 10.16
N PHE A 85 8.20 5.26 10.31
CA PHE A 85 7.07 4.84 11.15
C PHE A 85 6.01 4.00 10.41
N VAL A 86 6.45 3.11 9.51
CA VAL A 86 5.55 2.18 8.81
C VAL A 86 5.90 0.73 9.11
N VAL A 87 4.87 -0.09 9.10
CA VAL A 87 4.97 -1.55 9.12
C VAL A 87 5.08 -2.05 7.68
N LYS A 88 5.91 -3.06 7.42
CA LYS A 88 6.01 -3.73 6.12
C LYS A 88 5.49 -5.16 6.22
N GLY A 89 4.79 -5.63 5.20
CA GLY A 89 4.35 -7.02 5.12
C GLY A 89 4.06 -7.47 3.69
N THR A 90 3.62 -8.73 3.55
CA THR A 90 3.23 -9.33 2.28
C THR A 90 1.99 -10.20 2.47
N PHE A 91 1.26 -10.42 1.38
CA PHE A 91 0.18 -11.40 1.32
C PHE A 91 0.04 -11.94 -0.10
N GLU A 92 -0.56 -13.12 -0.22
CA GLU A 92 -0.86 -13.72 -1.53
C GLU A 92 -2.35 -13.57 -1.84
N THR A 93 -2.66 -13.36 -3.11
CA THR A 93 -4.05 -13.37 -3.60
C THR A 93 -4.19 -14.26 -4.82
N THR A 94 -5.38 -14.83 -4.96
CA THR A 94 -5.86 -15.43 -6.21
C THR A 94 -6.58 -14.36 -7.04
N PRO A 95 -6.74 -14.56 -8.37
CA PRO A 95 -7.42 -13.60 -9.25
C PRO A 95 -8.85 -13.26 -8.82
N ASN A 96 -9.56 -14.18 -8.14
CA ASN A 96 -10.91 -13.92 -7.64
C ASN A 96 -10.92 -12.98 -6.42
N THR A 97 -9.85 -12.96 -5.62
CA THR A 97 -9.76 -12.17 -4.38
C THR A 97 -9.13 -10.79 -4.62
N SER A 98 -8.33 -10.62 -5.67
CA SER A 98 -7.66 -9.34 -6.00
C SER A 98 -8.66 -8.22 -6.26
N ASN A 99 -9.77 -8.51 -6.93
CA ASN A 99 -10.82 -7.53 -7.22
C ASN A 99 -11.49 -6.98 -5.95
N HIS A 100 -11.51 -7.76 -4.87
CA HIS A 100 -12.16 -7.39 -3.62
C HIS A 100 -11.26 -6.56 -2.69
N ILE A 101 -9.94 -6.62 -2.89
CA ILE A 101 -8.93 -5.81 -2.19
C ILE A 101 -8.78 -4.45 -2.88
N LEU A 102 -8.83 -4.43 -4.21
CA LEU A 102 -8.64 -3.22 -5.03
C LEU A 102 -9.91 -2.36 -5.16
N SER A 103 -11.10 -2.87 -4.81
CA SER A 103 -12.36 -2.11 -4.89
C SER A 103 -12.50 -1.00 -3.84
N SER A 104 -11.57 -0.91 -2.88
CA SER A 104 -11.50 0.17 -1.87
C SER A 104 -10.46 1.25 -2.22
N VAL A 105 -9.87 1.19 -3.41
CA VAL A 105 -8.91 2.18 -3.91
C VAL A 105 -9.68 3.38 -4.45
N LYS A 106 -9.54 4.55 -3.81
CA LYS A 106 -9.85 5.82 -4.49
C LYS A 106 -8.63 6.20 -5.32
N ALA A 107 -8.86 6.41 -6.61
CA ALA A 107 -7.95 7.16 -7.48
C ALA A 107 -7.86 8.62 -7.02
#